data_AF-R4LZZ1-F1
#
_entry.id   AF-R4LZZ1-F1
#
_cell.length_a   1.000
_cell.length_b   1.000
_cell.length_c   1.000
_cell.angle_alpha   90.00
_cell.angle_beta   90.00
_cell.angle_gamma   90.00
#
_symmetry.space_group_name_H-M   'P 1'
#
loop_
_entity.id
_entity.type
_entity.pdbx_description
1 polymer ?
#
loop_
_entity_poly.entity_id
_entity_poly.type
_entity_poly.pdbx_seq_one_letter_code
_entity_poly.pdbx_strand_id
1 'polypeptide(L)' 'MIWRTEPGRAVFRTEVAGSDGAEARVVLDDGAVEYVAG' A
#
# COMPACT_ATOMS: atom_id res chain seq x y z
N MET A 1 -0.69 0.69 3.21
CA MET A 1 0.70 0.21 3.39
C MET A 1 1.47 0.40 2.10
N ILE A 2 2.77 0.72 2.17
CA ILE A 2 3.65 0.90 1.01
C ILE A 2 4.97 0.16 1.25
N TRP A 3 5.48 -0.52 0.22
CA TRP A 3 6.70 -1.31 0.25
C TRP A 3 7.62 -0.89 -0.89
N ARG A 4 8.84 -0.48 -0.56
CA ARG A 4 9.88 -0.16 -1.55
C ARG A 4 10.49 -1.45 -2.11
N THR A 5 10.53 -1.59 -3.42
CA THR A 5 11.03 -2.79 -4.09
C THR A 5 12.40 -2.55 -4.72
N GLU A 6 12.59 -1.37 -5.33
CA GLU A 6 13.84 -0.94 -5.96
C GLU A 6 14.06 0.57 -5.71
N PRO A 7 15.28 1.11 -5.91
CA PRO A 7 15.48 2.56 -5.88
C PRO A 7 14.51 3.27 -6.82
N GLY A 8 13.62 4.07 -6.24
CA GLY A 8 12.61 4.82 -6.97
C GLY A 8 11.37 4.02 -7.39
N ARG A 9 11.18 2.79 -6.91
CA ARG A 9 9.96 1.99 -7.14
C ARG A 9 9.38 1.44 -5.85
N ALA A 10 8.06 1.44 -5.77
CA ALA A 10 7.33 0.84 -4.66
C ALA A 10 6.01 0.22 -5.12
N VAL A 11 5.52 -0.73 -4.33
CA VAL A 11 4.15 -1.25 -4.43
C VAL A 11 3.36 -0.85 -3.19
N PHE A 12 2.04 -0.72 -3.32
CA PHE A 12 1.18 -0.33 -2.20
C PHE A 12 -0.17 -1.01 -2.24
N ARG A 13 -0.75 -1.11 -1.05
CA ARG A 13 -2.13 -1.53 -0.82
C ARG A 13 -2.80 -0.50 0.07
N THR A 14 -4.05 -0.17 -0.22
CA THR A 14 -4.88 0.68 0.64
C THR A 14 -5.99 -0.15 1.25
N GLU A 15 -6.16 -0.03 2.55
CA GLU A 15 -7.14 -0.77 3.32
C GLU A 15 -7.96 0.20 4.17
N VAL A 16 -9.23 -0.12 4.36
CA VAL A 16 -10.09 0.51 5.34
C VAL A 16 -10.10 -0.39 6.56
N ALA A 17 -9.74 0.17 7.72
CA ALA A 17 -9.80 -0.55 8.98
C ALA A 17 -11.23 -1.05 9.22
N GLY A 18 -11.36 -2.33 9.58
CA GLY A 18 -12.63 -2.89 10.03
C GLY A 18 -13.09 -2.22 11.33
N SER A 19 -14.40 -2.21 11.56
CA SER A 19 -14.96 -1.80 12.84
C SER A 19 -14.56 -2.79 13.94
N ASP A 20 -14.18 -2.28 15.10
CA ASP A 20 -13.79 -2.99 16.33
C ASP A 20 -13.82 -4.53 16.30
N GLY A 21 -12.68 -5.14 15.96
CA GLY A 21 -12.50 -6.59 15.86
C GLY A 21 -12.76 -7.21 14.48
N ALA A 22 -13.26 -6.43 13.52
CA ALA A 22 -13.38 -6.85 12.13
C ALA A 22 -12.06 -6.66 11.36
N GLU A 23 -11.81 -7.57 10.42
CA GLU A 23 -10.65 -7.52 9.52
C GLU A 23 -10.66 -6.26 8.64
N ALA A 24 -9.46 -5.77 8.32
CA ALA A 24 -9.31 -4.67 7.38
C ALA A 24 -9.76 -5.09 5.98
N ARG A 25 -10.47 -4.19 5.29
CA ARG A 25 -10.93 -4.41 3.92
C ARG A 25 -9.99 -3.72 2.95
N VAL A 26 -9.40 -4.50 2.04
CA VAL A 26 -8.63 -3.95 0.91
C VAL A 26 -9.56 -3.19 -0.03
N VAL A 27 -9.22 -1.93 -0.33
CA VAL A 27 -9.97 -1.06 -1.26
C VAL A 27 -9.16 -0.70 -2.50
N LEU A 28 -7.83 -0.75 -2.43
CA LEU A 28 -6.94 -0.68 -3.58
C LEU A 28 -5.85 -1.73 -3.39
N ASP A 29 -5.65 -2.56 -4.40
CA ASP A 29 -4.63 -3.62 -4.40
C ASP A 29 -3.72 -3.51 -5.63
N ASP A 30 -2.57 -4.18 -5.58
CA ASP A 30 -1.56 -4.22 -6.64
C ASP A 30 -1.11 -2.83 -7.14
N GLY A 31 -1.12 -1.83 -6.24
CA GLY A 31 -0.68 -0.48 -6.56
C GLY A 31 0.82 -0.47 -6.85
N ALA A 32 1.24 0.20 -7.92
CA ALA A 32 2.64 0.39 -8.28
C ALA A 32 2.93 1.89 -8.47
N VAL A 33 4.08 2.36 -7.99
CA VAL A 33 4.46 3.78 -8.05
C VAL A 33 5.96 3.94 -8.29
N GLU A 34 6.31 5.00 -9.01
CA GLU A 34 7.67 5.49 -9.18
C GLU A 34 7.89 6.77 -8.37
N TYR A 35 9.05 6.93 -7.77
CA TYR A 35 9.40 8.10 -6.95
C TYR A 35 10.87 8.49 -7.12
N VAL A 36 11.20 9.76 -6.88
CA VAL A 36 12.60 10.22 -6.85
C VAL A 36 13.19 9.90 -5.49
N ALA A 37 14.29 9.13 -5.46
CA ALA A 37 15.05 8.95 -4.23
C ALA A 37 15.79 10.25 -3.91
N GLY A 38 15.49 10.82 -2.74
CA GLY A 38 16.24 11.94 -2.18
C GLY A 38 17.57 11.49 -1.58
#